data_AF-A0A077D9B4-F1
#
_entry.id   AF-A0A077D9B4-F1
#
_cell.length_a   1.000
_cell.length_b   1.000
_cell.length_c   1.000
_cell.angle_alpha   90.00
_cell.angle_beta   90.00
_cell.angle_gamma   90.00
#
_symmetry.space_group_name_H-M   'P 1'
#
loop_
_entity.id
_entity.type
_entity.pdbx_description
1 polymer ?
#
loop_
_entity_poly.entity_id
_entity_poly.type
_entity_poly.pdbx_seq_one_letter_code
_entity_poly.pdbx_strand_id
1 'polypeptide(L)'
;HVLLEAGFPVNCQLGKDVSIDKDLEKLEKAMLHGESILKEAAEKSCEGYIILKVQRIAMPGDNAEKETETFEEFHPFLFQHHKSKEYQKFDSFNKAVDIFFSSLEGQKIDQKTLQKEKEALKKLDNIKKDHEKRVIDLQKNQYADISKAQLIEINLDLVDKAILIIRSAIANQIGWSDIGNLVSEAQEAGDLVAKAIKKLKLESNHFTMLLEDPYNKDQSNEENSLPQLVDIDLDLTAYANARKYYDFKKHAAKKEQKTLESSGKAYKNAEKKTKLALKEVALTSSIIKARKTFWFEKFL
;
A
#
# COMPACT_ATOMS: atom_id res chain seq x y z
N HIS A 1 21.04 10.78 -34.59
CA HIS A 1 22.19 11.67 -34.30
C HIS A 1 22.34 12.73 -35.36
N VAL A 2 22.66 12.35 -36.61
CA VAL A 2 22.73 13.24 -37.77
C VAL A 2 21.47 14.09 -38.00
N LEU A 3 20.29 13.48 -37.84
CA LEU A 3 19.02 14.23 -37.92
C LEU A 3 18.84 15.23 -36.77
N LEU A 4 19.30 14.88 -35.56
CA LEU A 4 19.24 15.80 -34.41
C LEU A 4 20.22 16.97 -34.59
N GLU A 5 21.39 16.72 -35.18
CA GLU A 5 22.35 17.77 -35.53
C GLU A 5 21.85 18.67 -36.67
N ALA A 6 21.09 18.11 -37.61
CA ALA A 6 20.40 18.86 -38.66
C ALA A 6 19.17 19.65 -38.13
N GLY A 7 18.86 19.55 -36.83
CA GLY A 7 17.81 20.33 -36.16
C GLY A 7 16.44 19.65 -36.09
N PHE A 8 16.32 18.38 -36.45
CA PHE A 8 15.05 17.64 -36.33
C PHE A 8 14.80 17.18 -34.88
N PRO A 9 13.55 17.26 -34.38
CA PRO A 9 13.21 16.83 -33.04
C PRO A 9 13.28 15.30 -32.86
N VAL A 10 13.47 14.83 -31.62
CA VAL A 10 13.47 13.40 -31.28
C VAL A 10 12.10 12.80 -31.59
N ASN A 11 12.06 11.63 -32.22
CA ASN A 11 10.83 10.90 -32.63
C ASN A 11 9.94 11.63 -33.67
N CYS A 12 10.52 12.45 -34.54
CA CYS A 12 9.78 13.15 -35.61
C CYS A 12 9.06 12.19 -36.58
N GLN A 13 7.84 12.53 -37.00
CA GLN A 13 7.06 11.76 -37.98
C GLN A 13 7.02 12.46 -39.35
N LEU A 14 7.27 11.69 -40.42
CA LEU A 14 7.16 12.15 -41.79
C LEU A 14 5.71 12.61 -42.08
N GLY A 15 5.52 13.83 -42.57
CA GLY A 15 4.21 14.39 -42.92
C GLY A 15 3.49 15.15 -41.80
N LYS A 16 3.94 15.07 -40.54
CA LYS A 16 3.45 15.93 -39.43
C LYS A 16 4.49 16.96 -39.00
N ASP A 17 5.72 16.51 -38.74
CA ASP A 17 6.79 17.35 -38.18
C ASP A 17 7.88 17.67 -39.21
N VAL A 18 7.97 16.89 -40.28
CA VAL A 18 8.97 17.01 -41.35
C VAL A 18 8.25 17.07 -42.69
N SER A 19 8.51 18.13 -43.46
CA SER A 19 7.92 18.34 -44.79
C SER A 19 8.92 17.96 -45.88
N ILE A 20 8.55 17.00 -46.73
CA ILE A 20 9.43 16.45 -47.77
C ILE A 20 9.91 17.57 -48.71
N ASP A 21 9.08 18.55 -49.04
CA ASP A 21 9.44 19.59 -50.01
C ASP A 21 10.39 20.66 -49.47
N LYS A 22 10.41 20.88 -48.14
CA LYS A 22 11.22 21.94 -47.50
C LYS A 22 12.48 21.41 -46.83
N ASP A 23 12.44 20.18 -46.36
CA ASP A 23 13.50 19.59 -45.54
C ASP A 23 14.36 18.58 -46.32
N LEU A 24 14.08 18.34 -47.62
CA LEU A 24 14.83 17.40 -48.47
C LEU A 24 16.33 17.69 -48.48
N GLU A 25 16.74 18.94 -48.69
CA GLU A 25 18.15 19.32 -48.72
C GLU A 25 18.84 19.12 -47.36
N LYS A 26 18.11 19.35 -46.25
CA LYS A 26 18.64 19.12 -44.90
C LYS A 26 18.75 17.63 -44.61
N LEU A 27 17.78 16.83 -45.05
CA LEU A 27 17.78 15.37 -44.97
C LEU A 27 18.94 14.79 -45.78
N GLU A 28 19.13 15.24 -47.01
CA GLU A 28 20.23 14.79 -47.87
C GLU A 28 21.60 15.11 -47.24
N LYS A 29 21.80 16.33 -46.75
CA LYS A 29 23.03 16.70 -46.02
C LYS A 29 23.24 15.84 -44.77
N ALA A 30 22.18 15.57 -44.01
CA ALA A 30 22.26 14.70 -42.82
C ALA A 30 22.61 13.25 -43.18
N MET A 31 22.08 12.73 -44.29
CA MET A 31 22.36 11.38 -44.79
C MET A 31 23.80 11.26 -45.30
N LEU A 32 24.28 12.25 -46.06
CA LEU A 32 25.68 12.31 -46.51
C LEU A 32 26.65 12.42 -45.33
N HIS A 33 26.31 13.22 -44.31
CA HIS A 33 27.10 13.28 -43.07
C HIS A 33 27.15 11.93 -42.36
N GLY A 34 26.02 11.20 -42.32
CA GLY A 34 25.96 9.86 -41.75
C GLY A 34 26.83 8.84 -42.50
N GLU A 35 26.83 8.91 -43.83
CA GLU A 35 27.70 8.07 -44.67
C GLU A 35 29.19 8.37 -44.44
N SER A 36 29.55 9.65 -44.27
CA SER A 36 30.91 10.06 -43.94
C SER A 36 31.37 9.49 -42.59
N ILE A 37 30.52 9.57 -41.56
CA ILE A 37 30.81 9.01 -40.23
C ILE A 37 31.05 7.49 -40.32
N LEU A 38 30.25 6.77 -41.12
CA LEU A 38 30.42 5.33 -41.31
C LEU A 38 31.72 4.97 -42.02
N LYS A 39 32.13 5.75 -43.03
CA LYS A 39 33.41 5.56 -43.72
C LYS A 39 34.60 5.82 -42.80
N GLU A 40 34.56 6.91 -42.04
CA GLU A 40 35.60 7.22 -41.06
C GLU A 40 35.72 6.14 -39.97
N ALA A 41 34.59 5.58 -39.53
CA ALA A 41 34.58 4.49 -38.55
C ALA A 41 35.19 3.18 -39.08
N ALA A 42 35.19 2.96 -40.40
CA ALA A 42 35.82 1.80 -41.03
C ALA A 42 37.35 1.96 -41.20
N GLU A 43 37.84 3.20 -41.34
CA GLU A 43 39.25 3.49 -41.61
C GLU A 43 40.08 3.79 -40.35
N LYS A 44 39.45 4.35 -39.31
CA LYS A 44 40.13 4.79 -38.08
C LYS A 44 39.66 4.01 -36.85
N SER A 45 40.57 3.82 -35.90
CA SER A 45 40.20 3.30 -34.58
C SER A 45 39.25 4.28 -33.90
N CYS A 46 38.01 3.86 -33.69
CA CYS A 46 37.01 4.67 -33.00
C CYS A 46 37.24 4.68 -31.49
N GLU A 47 36.97 5.82 -30.87
CA GLU A 47 36.89 5.95 -29.41
C GLU A 47 35.69 5.16 -28.87
N GLY A 48 35.60 5.00 -27.55
CA GLY A 48 34.49 4.31 -26.91
C GLY A 48 33.78 5.20 -25.91
N TYR A 49 32.44 5.13 -25.87
CA TYR A 49 31.62 5.88 -24.91
C TYR A 49 30.68 4.93 -24.20
N ILE A 50 30.58 5.04 -22.87
CA ILE A 50 29.55 4.36 -22.07
C ILE A 50 28.64 5.43 -21.47
N ILE A 51 27.33 5.28 -21.67
CA ILE A 51 26.31 6.17 -21.12
C ILE A 51 25.93 5.68 -19.72
N LEU A 52 25.98 6.60 -18.76
CA LEU A 52 25.68 6.36 -17.36
C LEU A 52 24.23 6.74 -17.07
N LYS A 53 23.58 5.90 -16.27
CA LYS A 53 22.27 6.17 -15.67
C LYS A 53 22.42 6.21 -14.16
N VAL A 54 22.35 7.41 -13.61
CA VAL A 54 22.32 7.65 -12.17
C VAL A 54 20.93 7.29 -11.65
N GLN A 55 20.86 6.26 -10.81
CA GLN A 55 19.66 5.97 -10.04
C GLN A 55 19.88 6.39 -8.60
N ARG A 56 19.06 7.33 -8.14
CA ARG A 56 19.00 7.73 -6.74
C ARG A 56 18.09 6.76 -6.00
N ILE A 57 18.68 5.93 -5.16
CA ILE A 57 17.92 5.03 -4.30
C ILE A 57 17.95 5.61 -2.89
N ALA A 58 16.79 6.05 -2.41
CA ALA A 58 16.60 6.42 -1.02
C ALA A 58 16.74 5.15 -0.16
N MET A 59 17.76 5.11 0.70
CA MET A 59 17.90 4.04 1.67
C MET A 59 17.00 4.30 2.89
N PRO A 60 16.33 3.27 3.43
CA PRO A 60 15.56 3.43 4.66
C PRO A 60 16.51 3.43 5.86
N GLY A 61 16.78 4.61 6.45
CA GLY A 61 17.39 4.72 7.79
C GLY A 61 18.46 5.80 7.96
N ASP A 62 19.02 6.34 6.87
CA ASP A 62 19.91 7.49 6.87
C ASP A 62 19.51 8.39 5.71
N ASN A 63 19.55 9.71 5.88
CA ASN A 63 19.38 10.69 4.78
C ASN A 63 20.57 10.65 3.78
N ALA A 64 21.12 9.46 3.52
CA ALA A 64 22.14 9.20 2.53
C ALA A 64 21.45 8.67 1.26
N GLU A 65 21.33 9.54 0.26
CA GLU A 65 21.00 9.11 -1.09
C GLU A 65 22.19 8.31 -1.63
N LYS A 66 22.00 7.00 -1.84
CA LYS A 66 23.02 6.23 -2.54
C LYS A 66 22.78 6.41 -4.03
N GLU A 67 23.55 7.30 -4.64
CA GLU A 67 23.65 7.40 -6.09
C GLU A 67 24.32 6.12 -6.60
N THR A 68 23.57 5.29 -7.32
CA THR A 68 24.11 4.11 -7.99
C THR A 68 24.18 4.42 -9.48
N GLU A 69 25.40 4.50 -9.99
CA GLU A 69 25.67 4.63 -11.42
C GLU A 69 25.54 3.25 -12.08
N THR A 70 24.68 3.16 -13.08
CA THR A 70 24.49 1.95 -13.89
C THR A 70 24.81 2.26 -15.35
N PHE A 71 25.37 1.30 -16.08
CA PHE A 71 25.75 1.48 -17.47
C PHE A 71 24.53 1.14 -18.32
N GLU A 72 24.06 2.11 -19.10
CA GLU A 72 22.83 1.99 -19.88
C GLU A 72 23.16 1.46 -21.28
N GLU A 73 24.06 2.14 -21.98
CA GLU A 73 24.40 1.88 -23.38
C GLU A 73 25.89 2.15 -23.63
N PHE A 74 26.45 1.56 -24.69
CA PHE A 74 27.80 1.83 -25.14
C PHE A 74 27.80 2.11 -26.65
N HIS A 75 28.60 3.09 -27.07
CA HIS A 75 28.59 3.61 -28.43
C HIS A 75 30.02 3.94 -28.91
N PRO A 76 30.32 3.84 -30.22
CA PRO A 76 31.62 4.17 -30.79
C PRO A 76 31.90 5.69 -30.89
N PHE A 77 30.89 6.52 -30.66
CA PHE A 77 31.03 7.98 -30.53
C PHE A 77 29.85 8.56 -29.72
N LEU A 78 30.02 9.76 -29.18
CA LEU A 78 29.00 10.40 -28.35
C LEU A 78 27.85 10.95 -29.21
N PHE A 79 26.74 10.22 -29.26
CA PHE A 79 25.57 10.69 -29.97
C PHE A 79 24.93 11.92 -29.33
N GLN A 80 24.40 12.82 -30.18
CA GLN A 80 23.76 14.08 -29.78
C GLN A 80 22.64 13.92 -28.73
N HIS A 81 21.87 12.84 -28.78
CA HIS A 81 20.79 12.57 -27.82
C HIS A 81 21.28 12.11 -26.44
N HIS A 82 22.55 11.72 -26.33
CA HIS A 82 23.18 11.36 -25.05
C HIS A 82 24.07 12.46 -24.47
N LYS A 83 24.29 13.58 -25.18
CA LYS A 83 25.07 14.73 -24.65
C LYS A 83 24.51 15.31 -23.35
N SER A 84 23.21 15.16 -23.12
CA SER A 84 22.54 15.60 -21.89
C SER A 84 22.65 14.62 -20.73
N LYS A 85 23.16 13.40 -20.97
CA LYS A 85 23.37 12.37 -19.95
C LYS A 85 24.84 12.35 -19.52
N GLU A 86 25.13 11.79 -18.35
CA GLU A 86 26.51 11.51 -17.95
C GLU A 86 27.09 10.37 -18.79
N TYR A 87 28.37 10.48 -19.16
CA TYR A 87 29.05 9.50 -19.99
C TYR A 87 30.52 9.36 -19.60
N GLN A 88 31.08 8.19 -19.87
CA GLN A 88 32.50 7.90 -19.70
C GLN A 88 33.15 7.64 -21.06
N LYS A 89 34.26 8.33 -21.33
CA LYS A 89 35.04 8.22 -22.57
C LYS A 89 36.21 7.25 -22.39
N PHE A 90 36.48 6.45 -23.41
CA PHE A 90 37.55 5.47 -23.49
C PHE A 90 38.34 5.59 -24.80
N ASP A 91 39.60 5.17 -24.75
CA ASP A 91 40.55 5.29 -25.86
C ASP A 91 40.18 4.45 -27.09
N SER A 92 39.40 3.38 -26.90
CA SER A 92 38.90 2.54 -27.99
C SER A 92 37.51 2.01 -27.71
N PHE A 93 36.74 1.77 -28.77
CA PHE A 93 35.42 1.13 -28.67
C PHE A 93 35.51 -0.25 -28.01
N ASN A 94 36.50 -1.07 -28.36
CA ASN A 94 36.70 -2.39 -27.77
C ASN A 94 36.91 -2.32 -26.24
N LYS A 95 37.66 -1.31 -25.77
CA LYS A 95 37.86 -1.09 -24.33
C LYS A 95 36.55 -0.71 -23.62
N ALA A 96 35.70 0.10 -24.26
CA ALA A 96 34.37 0.40 -23.74
C ALA A 96 33.46 -0.83 -23.70
N VAL A 97 33.50 -1.69 -24.74
CA VAL A 97 32.76 -2.96 -24.79
C VAL A 97 33.19 -3.89 -23.65
N ASP A 98 34.50 -4.09 -23.48
CA ASP A 98 35.05 -4.93 -22.42
C ASP A 98 34.58 -4.44 -21.04
N ILE A 99 34.72 -3.15 -20.75
CA ILE A 99 34.31 -2.54 -19.47
C ILE A 99 32.80 -2.62 -19.27
N PHE A 100 32.01 -2.42 -20.33
CA PHE A 100 30.56 -2.52 -20.27
C PHE A 100 30.13 -3.94 -19.87
N PHE A 101 30.62 -4.96 -20.57
CA PHE A 101 30.22 -6.33 -20.28
C PHE A 101 30.81 -6.87 -18.98
N SER A 102 32.01 -6.43 -18.58
CA SER A 102 32.60 -6.78 -17.27
C SER A 102 31.81 -6.20 -16.09
N SER A 103 31.20 -5.03 -16.24
CA SER A 103 30.41 -4.38 -15.17
C SER A 103 28.92 -4.74 -15.19
N LEU A 104 28.37 -5.16 -16.35
CA LEU A 104 26.97 -5.53 -16.51
C LEU A 104 26.54 -6.65 -15.55
N GLU A 105 27.44 -7.61 -15.30
CA GLU A 105 27.18 -8.68 -14.34
C GLU A 105 27.09 -8.16 -12.91
N GLY A 106 28.04 -7.28 -12.52
CA GLY A 106 28.02 -6.60 -11.23
C GLY A 106 26.73 -5.83 -11.00
N GLN A 107 26.28 -5.08 -12.01
CA GLN A 107 25.02 -4.32 -11.97
C GLN A 107 23.80 -5.24 -11.84
N LYS A 108 23.77 -6.38 -12.55
CA LYS A 108 22.70 -7.39 -12.40
C LYS A 108 22.68 -8.00 -11.01
N ILE A 109 23.85 -8.26 -10.41
CA ILE A 109 23.95 -8.75 -9.04
C ILE A 109 23.44 -7.69 -8.06
N ASP A 110 23.78 -6.42 -8.26
CA ASP A 110 23.32 -5.31 -7.43
C ASP A 110 21.80 -5.14 -7.49
N GLN A 111 21.21 -5.17 -8.68
CA GLN A 111 19.76 -5.11 -8.83
C GLN A 111 19.05 -6.27 -8.12
N LYS A 112 19.57 -7.49 -8.24
CA LYS A 112 19.03 -8.67 -7.54
C LYS A 112 19.20 -8.57 -6.02
N THR A 113 20.33 -8.03 -5.56
CA THR A 113 20.62 -7.82 -4.13
C THR A 113 19.63 -6.82 -3.55
N LEU A 114 19.49 -5.65 -4.19
CA LEU A 114 18.55 -4.60 -3.80
C LEU A 114 17.10 -5.12 -3.76
N GLN A 115 16.71 -5.92 -4.75
CA GLN A 115 15.36 -6.50 -4.78
C GLN A 115 15.11 -7.42 -3.59
N LYS A 116 16.07 -8.31 -3.25
CA LYS A 116 15.96 -9.19 -2.08
C LYS A 116 15.93 -8.40 -0.76
N GLU A 117 16.72 -7.33 -0.65
CA GLU A 117 16.70 -6.45 0.53
C GLU A 117 15.33 -5.77 0.69
N LYS A 118 14.79 -5.20 -0.41
CA LYS A 118 13.45 -4.59 -0.43
C LYS A 118 12.37 -5.59 -0.04
N GLU A 119 12.42 -6.81 -0.54
CA GLU A 119 11.46 -7.87 -0.19
C GLU A 119 11.53 -8.26 1.28
N ALA A 120 12.73 -8.38 1.85
CA ALA A 120 12.92 -8.66 3.26
C ALA A 120 12.33 -7.55 4.15
N LEU A 121 12.60 -6.29 3.81
CA LEU A 121 12.07 -5.12 4.52
C LEU A 121 10.54 -5.00 4.38
N LYS A 122 10.00 -5.25 3.18
CA LYS A 122 8.55 -5.23 2.94
C LYS A 122 7.81 -6.28 3.76
N LYS A 123 8.40 -7.47 3.94
CA LYS A 123 7.84 -8.50 4.82
C LYS A 123 7.74 -8.03 6.27
N LEU A 124 8.78 -7.35 6.78
CA LEU A 124 8.78 -6.79 8.14
C LEU A 124 7.71 -5.70 8.31
N ASP A 125 7.60 -4.78 7.34
CA ASP A 125 6.58 -3.72 7.35
C ASP A 125 5.15 -4.27 7.30
N ASN A 126 4.91 -5.29 6.47
CA ASN A 126 3.60 -5.94 6.40
C ASN A 126 3.21 -6.58 7.74
N ILE A 127 4.15 -7.22 8.44
CA ILE A 127 3.90 -7.80 9.77
C ILE A 127 3.54 -6.70 10.78
N LYS A 128 4.26 -5.57 10.74
CA LYS A 128 3.98 -4.41 11.60
C LYS A 128 2.56 -3.88 11.36
N LYS A 129 2.20 -3.64 10.11
CA LYS A 129 0.89 -3.11 9.70
C LYS A 129 -0.26 -4.06 10.06
N ASP A 130 -0.11 -5.37 9.88
CA ASP A 130 -1.13 -6.35 10.28
C ASP A 130 -1.41 -6.28 11.79
N HIS A 131 -0.35 -6.20 12.59
CA HIS A 131 -0.49 -6.09 14.03
C HIS A 131 -1.10 -4.76 14.48
N GLU A 132 -0.66 -3.64 13.90
CA GLU A 132 -1.24 -2.32 14.18
C GLU A 132 -2.73 -2.30 13.83
N LYS A 133 -3.11 -2.79 12.66
CA LYS A 133 -4.51 -2.89 12.25
C LYS A 133 -5.33 -3.71 13.24
N ARG A 134 -4.82 -4.86 13.68
CA ARG A 134 -5.52 -5.71 14.65
C ARG A 134 -5.73 -5.02 16.00
N VAL A 135 -4.77 -4.22 16.45
CA VAL A 135 -4.91 -3.43 17.68
C VAL A 135 -5.95 -2.33 17.50
N ILE A 136 -5.92 -1.61 16.38
CA ILE A 136 -6.90 -0.56 16.05
C ILE A 136 -8.32 -1.14 16.00
N ASP A 137 -8.51 -2.30 15.36
CA ASP A 137 -9.81 -2.97 15.29
C ASP A 137 -10.32 -3.37 16.69
N LEU A 138 -9.44 -3.85 17.57
CA LEU A 138 -9.79 -4.17 18.97
C LEU A 138 -10.16 -2.91 19.77
N GLN A 139 -9.48 -1.80 19.55
CA GLN A 139 -9.80 -0.51 20.18
C GLN A 139 -11.14 0.02 19.68
N LYS A 140 -11.38 0.01 18.37
CA LYS A 140 -12.65 0.42 17.76
C LYS A 140 -13.84 -0.37 18.33
N ASN A 141 -13.68 -1.68 18.51
CA ASN A 141 -14.70 -2.51 19.14
C ASN A 141 -14.96 -2.13 20.60
N GLN A 142 -13.91 -1.79 21.37
CA GLN A 142 -14.09 -1.30 22.74
C GLN A 142 -14.87 0.01 22.80
N TYR A 143 -14.54 0.97 21.93
CA TYR A 143 -15.29 2.23 21.85
C TYR A 143 -16.75 1.99 21.47
N ALA A 144 -16.99 1.11 20.50
CA ALA A 144 -18.35 0.76 20.09
C ALA A 144 -19.14 0.09 21.22
N ASP A 145 -18.53 -0.81 22.00
CA ASP A 145 -19.18 -1.48 23.13
C ASP A 145 -19.49 -0.49 24.27
N ILE A 146 -18.58 0.44 24.57
CA ILE A 146 -18.82 1.49 25.57
C ILE A 146 -19.97 2.39 25.14
N SER A 147 -19.96 2.86 23.89
CA SER A 147 -21.00 3.74 23.36
C SER A 147 -22.38 3.07 23.42
N LYS A 148 -22.47 1.78 23.03
CA LYS A 148 -23.71 1.00 23.18
C LYS A 148 -24.17 0.87 24.62
N ALA A 149 -23.25 0.59 25.55
CA ALA A 149 -23.57 0.47 26.96
C ALA A 149 -24.12 1.78 27.53
N GLN A 150 -23.47 2.90 27.23
CA GLN A 150 -23.88 4.24 27.64
C GLN A 150 -25.26 4.61 27.07
N LEU A 151 -25.50 4.32 25.79
CA LEU A 151 -26.80 4.56 25.17
C LEU A 151 -27.92 3.75 25.84
N ILE A 152 -27.65 2.51 26.27
CA ILE A 152 -28.62 1.73 27.05
C ILE A 152 -28.84 2.35 28.43
N GLU A 153 -27.79 2.80 29.12
CA GLU A 153 -27.89 3.45 30.44
C GLU A 153 -28.67 4.78 30.40
N ILE A 154 -28.54 5.54 29.32
CA ILE A 154 -29.28 6.79 29.14
C ILE A 154 -30.76 6.51 28.82
N ASN A 155 -31.04 5.42 28.10
CA ASN A 155 -32.38 5.06 27.63
C ASN A 155 -33.01 3.89 28.41
N LEU A 156 -32.65 3.71 29.69
CA LEU A 156 -33.05 2.53 30.48
C LEU A 156 -34.56 2.29 30.49
N ASP A 157 -35.35 3.32 30.79
CA ASP A 157 -36.81 3.21 30.88
C ASP A 157 -37.45 2.81 29.54
N LEU A 158 -36.90 3.33 28.44
CA LEU A 158 -37.36 3.02 27.09
C LEU A 158 -37.05 1.55 26.74
N VAL A 159 -35.84 1.09 27.06
CA VAL A 159 -35.39 -0.28 26.80
C VAL A 159 -36.16 -1.28 27.66
N ASP A 160 -36.34 -1.02 28.96
CA ASP A 160 -37.10 -1.92 29.84
C ASP A 160 -38.58 -2.02 29.44
N LYS A 161 -39.21 -0.92 29.00
CA LYS A 161 -40.57 -0.96 28.44
C LYS A 161 -40.63 -1.82 27.17
N ALA A 162 -39.66 -1.67 26.26
CA ALA A 162 -39.61 -2.49 25.05
C ALA A 162 -39.47 -3.98 25.38
N ILE A 163 -38.57 -4.32 26.31
CA ILE A 163 -38.37 -5.69 26.81
C ILE A 163 -39.67 -6.24 27.39
N LEU A 164 -40.37 -5.46 28.22
CA LEU A 164 -41.63 -5.88 28.85
C LEU A 164 -42.73 -6.13 27.81
N ILE A 165 -42.90 -5.24 26.83
CA ILE A 165 -43.91 -5.37 25.77
C ILE A 165 -43.65 -6.65 24.96
N ILE A 166 -42.42 -6.86 24.50
CA ILE A 166 -42.07 -8.05 23.70
C ILE A 166 -42.22 -9.33 24.53
N ARG A 167 -41.72 -9.36 25.78
CA ARG A 167 -41.89 -10.51 26.67
C ARG A 167 -43.34 -10.85 26.94
N SER A 168 -44.18 -9.84 27.16
CA SER A 168 -45.62 -10.07 27.40
C SER A 168 -46.33 -10.63 26.17
N ALA A 169 -45.97 -10.17 24.95
CA ALA A 169 -46.48 -10.74 23.72
C ALA A 169 -46.06 -12.22 23.55
N ILE A 170 -44.80 -12.55 23.85
CA ILE A 170 -44.30 -13.93 23.84
C ILE A 170 -45.03 -14.79 24.88
N ALA A 171 -45.24 -14.26 26.10
CA ALA A 171 -45.95 -14.96 27.17
C ALA A 171 -47.42 -15.26 26.79
N ASN A 172 -48.03 -14.39 25.99
CA ASN A 172 -49.36 -14.57 25.42
C ASN A 172 -49.38 -15.49 24.18
N GLN A 173 -48.28 -16.21 23.90
CA GLN A 173 -48.14 -17.14 22.78
C GLN A 173 -48.35 -16.49 21.39
N ILE A 174 -48.10 -15.19 21.29
CA ILE A 174 -48.14 -14.48 20.01
C ILE A 174 -46.90 -14.88 19.20
N GLY A 175 -47.11 -15.29 17.95
CA GLY A 175 -46.03 -15.67 17.04
C GLY A 175 -45.15 -14.48 16.68
N TRP A 176 -43.86 -14.71 16.41
CA TRP A 176 -42.90 -13.65 16.09
C TRP A 176 -43.28 -12.81 14.85
N SER A 177 -43.93 -13.42 13.86
CA SER A 177 -44.47 -12.71 12.70
C SER A 177 -45.51 -11.68 13.13
N ASP A 178 -46.38 -12.06 14.04
CA ASP A 178 -47.48 -11.23 14.53
C ASP A 178 -46.95 -10.16 15.50
N ILE A 179 -45.93 -10.47 16.30
CA ILE A 179 -45.19 -9.46 17.09
C ILE A 179 -44.58 -8.41 16.16
N GLY A 180 -44.01 -8.81 15.03
CA GLY A 180 -43.49 -7.89 14.02
C GLY A 180 -44.56 -6.96 13.46
N ASN A 181 -45.73 -7.51 13.12
CA ASN A 181 -46.88 -6.73 12.63
C ASN A 181 -47.39 -5.77 13.70
N LEU A 182 -47.57 -6.22 14.95
CA LEU A 182 -47.99 -5.39 16.07
C LEU A 182 -47.02 -4.24 16.35
N VAL A 183 -45.71 -4.48 16.27
CA VAL A 183 -44.69 -3.43 16.41
C VAL A 183 -44.80 -2.43 15.26
N SER A 184 -45.02 -2.88 14.03
CA SER A 184 -45.20 -2.01 12.86
C SER A 184 -46.46 -1.14 12.98
N GLU A 185 -47.59 -1.71 13.40
CA GLU A 185 -48.83 -0.98 13.64
C GLU A 185 -48.66 0.06 14.76
N ALA A 186 -47.97 -0.31 15.86
CA ALA A 186 -47.66 0.63 16.95
C ALA A 186 -46.70 1.75 16.51
N GLN A 187 -45.79 1.48 15.56
CA GLN A 187 -44.93 2.49 14.95
C GLN A 187 -45.75 3.52 14.16
N GLU A 188 -46.70 3.07 13.35
CA GLU A 188 -47.62 3.91 12.59
C GLU A 188 -48.55 4.72 13.49
N ALA A 189 -49.03 4.11 14.59
CA ALA A 189 -49.81 4.77 15.62
C ALA A 189 -49.02 5.82 16.42
N GLY A 190 -47.69 5.84 16.27
CA GLY A 190 -46.83 6.90 16.78
C GLY A 190 -46.12 6.60 18.09
N ASP A 191 -46.20 5.36 18.60
CA ASP A 191 -45.60 4.95 19.88
C ASP A 191 -44.07 5.13 19.87
N LEU A 192 -43.55 5.78 20.92
CA LEU A 192 -42.12 6.10 21.06
C LEU A 192 -41.25 4.85 21.22
N VAL A 193 -41.71 3.85 21.97
CA VAL A 193 -41.00 2.59 22.21
C VAL A 193 -40.99 1.76 20.93
N ALA A 194 -42.13 1.67 20.24
CA ALA A 194 -42.22 0.93 18.99
C ALA A 194 -41.33 1.55 17.89
N LYS A 195 -41.28 2.88 17.78
CA LYS A 195 -40.40 3.61 16.83
C LYS A 195 -38.92 3.34 17.04
N ALA A 196 -38.51 3.11 18.28
CA ALA A 196 -37.14 2.77 18.62
C ALA A 196 -36.78 1.34 18.17
N ILE A 197 -37.72 0.40 18.17
CA ILE A 197 -37.47 -0.97 17.70
C ILE A 197 -37.33 -0.98 16.17
N LYS A 198 -36.19 -1.45 15.65
CA LYS A 198 -35.93 -1.50 14.19
C LYS A 198 -35.97 -2.91 13.60
N LYS A 199 -35.53 -3.91 14.37
CA LYS A 199 -35.43 -5.29 13.89
C LYS A 199 -35.64 -6.27 15.02
N LEU A 200 -36.44 -7.31 14.79
CA LEU A 200 -36.55 -8.45 15.69
C LEU A 200 -35.58 -9.56 15.23
N LYS A 201 -34.79 -10.14 16.15
CA LYS A 201 -33.81 -11.22 15.87
C LYS A 201 -34.21 -12.49 16.63
N LEU A 202 -35.17 -13.19 16.02
CA LEU A 202 -35.83 -14.36 16.56
C LEU A 202 -34.90 -15.55 16.85
N GLU A 203 -33.88 -15.79 16.02
CA GLU A 203 -32.93 -16.90 16.19
C GLU A 203 -32.04 -16.77 17.43
N SER A 204 -31.81 -15.53 17.90
CA SER A 204 -30.93 -15.25 19.03
C SER A 204 -31.67 -14.77 20.27
N ASN A 205 -33.01 -14.68 20.26
CA ASN A 205 -33.79 -14.04 21.33
C ASN A 205 -33.35 -12.59 21.62
N HIS A 206 -33.00 -11.84 20.57
CA HIS A 206 -32.60 -10.44 20.68
C HIS A 206 -33.52 -9.57 19.80
N PHE A 207 -33.48 -8.26 20.02
CA PHE A 207 -34.03 -7.28 19.10
C PHE A 207 -33.11 -6.06 19.03
N THR A 208 -33.15 -5.35 17.92
CA THR A 208 -32.33 -4.17 17.67
C THR A 208 -33.16 -2.91 17.90
N MET A 209 -32.73 -2.05 18.81
CA MET A 209 -33.29 -0.70 18.99
C MET A 209 -32.34 0.36 18.46
N LEU A 210 -32.91 1.44 17.95
CA LEU A 210 -32.23 2.70 17.70
C LEU A 210 -32.27 3.52 18.99
N LEU A 211 -31.10 3.75 19.58
CA LEU A 211 -30.94 4.55 20.79
C LEU A 211 -30.19 5.85 20.45
N GLU A 212 -30.61 6.95 21.07
CA GLU A 212 -30.03 8.29 20.90
C GLU A 212 -29.77 8.90 22.27
N ASP A 213 -28.78 9.79 22.37
CA ASP A 213 -28.54 10.56 23.58
C ASP A 213 -29.40 11.85 23.57
N PRO A 214 -30.44 11.96 24.41
CA PRO A 214 -31.33 13.11 24.44
C PRO A 214 -30.66 14.39 24.97
N TYR A 215 -29.49 14.29 25.61
CA TYR A 215 -28.78 15.43 26.20
C TYR A 215 -27.74 16.07 25.28
N ASN A 216 -27.47 15.48 24.11
CA ASN A 216 -26.35 15.85 23.25
C ASN A 216 -26.75 16.65 21.99
N LYS A 217 -27.98 17.18 21.94
CA LYS A 217 -28.48 17.96 20.79
C LYS A 217 -27.84 19.34 20.63
N ASP A 218 -27.16 19.85 21.68
CA ASP A 218 -26.60 21.21 21.71
C ASP A 218 -25.06 21.27 21.63
N GLN A 219 -24.34 20.14 21.57
CA GLN A 219 -22.88 20.14 21.44
C GLN A 219 -22.44 19.88 19.99
N SER A 220 -21.76 20.86 19.42
CA SER A 220 -21.16 20.92 18.08
C SER A 220 -20.01 19.92 17.84
N ASN A 221 -20.13 18.68 18.31
CA ASN A 221 -19.16 17.60 18.07
C ASN A 221 -19.86 16.47 17.30
N GLU A 222 -19.86 16.60 15.97
CA GLU A 222 -20.66 15.82 15.01
C GLU A 222 -20.35 14.30 14.93
N GLU A 223 -19.34 13.79 15.65
CA GLU A 223 -18.91 12.39 15.51
C GLU A 223 -19.41 11.41 16.59
N ASN A 224 -19.86 11.90 17.76
CA ASN A 224 -20.26 11.04 18.90
C ASN A 224 -21.76 11.03 19.23
N SER A 225 -22.58 11.74 18.46
CA SER A 225 -23.99 12.03 18.79
C SER A 225 -24.99 11.38 17.83
N LEU A 226 -24.55 10.44 16.97
CA LEU A 226 -25.45 9.78 16.03
C LEU A 226 -26.26 8.67 16.70
N PRO A 227 -27.56 8.57 16.41
CA PRO A 227 -28.37 7.44 16.83
C PRO A 227 -27.72 6.11 16.42
N GLN A 228 -27.56 5.19 17.37
CA GLN A 228 -26.89 3.92 17.13
C GLN A 228 -27.87 2.75 17.26
N LEU A 229 -27.70 1.76 16.38
CA LEU A 229 -28.41 0.49 16.47
C LEU A 229 -27.72 -0.41 17.51
N VAL A 230 -28.46 -0.76 18.56
CA VAL A 230 -28.00 -1.57 19.67
C VAL A 230 -28.87 -2.83 19.77
N ASP A 231 -28.21 -3.99 19.88
CA ASP A 231 -28.90 -5.25 20.13
C ASP A 231 -29.16 -5.43 21.62
N ILE A 232 -30.39 -5.77 21.96
CA ILE A 232 -30.87 -5.97 23.32
C ILE A 232 -31.35 -7.41 23.45
N ASP A 233 -30.82 -8.08 24.46
CA ASP A 233 -31.15 -9.44 24.84
C ASP A 233 -32.45 -9.46 25.63
N LEU A 234 -33.43 -10.23 25.16
CA LEU A 234 -34.74 -10.37 25.79
C LEU A 234 -34.71 -11.23 27.04
N ASP A 235 -33.62 -11.93 27.36
CA ASP A 235 -33.50 -12.69 28.62
C ASP A 235 -32.97 -11.84 29.77
N LEU A 236 -32.48 -10.63 29.46
CA LEU A 236 -31.84 -9.74 30.42
C LEU A 236 -32.68 -8.47 30.67
N THR A 237 -32.42 -7.77 31.77
CA THR A 237 -32.95 -6.42 32.01
C THR A 237 -32.16 -5.39 31.21
N ALA A 238 -32.65 -4.15 31.08
CA ALA A 238 -31.89 -3.07 30.42
C ALA A 238 -30.50 -2.88 31.06
N TYR A 239 -30.43 -2.84 32.40
CA TYR A 239 -29.17 -2.76 33.14
C TYR A 239 -28.23 -3.95 32.87
N ALA A 240 -28.77 -5.17 32.83
CA ALA A 240 -27.95 -6.35 32.56
C ALA A 240 -27.43 -6.36 31.10
N ASN A 241 -28.21 -5.83 30.15
CA ASN A 241 -27.76 -5.61 28.78
C ASN A 241 -26.61 -4.58 28.71
N ALA A 242 -26.73 -3.43 29.38
CA ALA A 242 -25.64 -2.46 29.45
C ALA A 242 -24.36 -3.07 30.05
N ARG A 243 -24.50 -3.82 31.15
CA ARG A 243 -23.40 -4.52 31.80
C ARG A 243 -22.72 -5.54 30.87
N LYS A 244 -23.49 -6.29 30.07
CA LYS A 244 -22.96 -7.25 29.08
C LYS A 244 -22.03 -6.57 28.09
N TYR A 245 -22.36 -5.37 27.61
CA TYR A 245 -21.48 -4.59 26.74
C TYR A 245 -20.22 -4.07 27.46
N TYR A 246 -20.32 -3.65 28.73
CA TYR A 246 -19.12 -3.33 29.53
C TYR A 246 -18.20 -4.54 29.75
N ASP A 247 -18.78 -5.73 29.94
CA ASP A 247 -18.03 -6.98 30.04
C ASP A 247 -17.36 -7.32 28.69
N PHE A 248 -18.03 -7.09 27.55
CA PHE A 248 -17.41 -7.21 26.22
C PHE A 248 -16.24 -6.25 26.05
N LYS A 249 -16.36 -4.99 26.47
CA LYS A 249 -15.23 -4.06 26.51
C LYS A 249 -14.07 -4.59 27.36
N LYS A 250 -14.34 -5.13 28.55
CA LYS A 250 -13.30 -5.71 29.42
C LYS A 250 -12.61 -6.90 28.76
N HIS A 251 -13.36 -7.76 28.07
CA HIS A 251 -12.81 -8.87 27.31
C HIS A 251 -11.97 -8.39 26.11
N ALA A 252 -12.44 -7.38 25.38
CA ALA A 252 -11.72 -6.77 24.25
C ALA A 252 -10.43 -6.09 24.72
N ALA A 253 -10.43 -5.37 25.83
CA ALA A 253 -9.24 -4.77 26.44
C ALA A 253 -8.20 -5.84 26.84
N LYS A 254 -8.66 -6.96 27.43
CA LYS A 254 -7.77 -8.10 27.75
C LYS A 254 -7.20 -8.77 26.48
N LYS A 255 -7.99 -8.84 25.40
CA LYS A 255 -7.52 -9.33 24.08
C LYS A 255 -6.50 -8.38 23.47
N GLU A 256 -6.71 -7.06 23.58
CA GLU A 256 -5.77 -6.04 23.12
C GLU A 256 -4.41 -6.19 23.82
N GLN A 257 -4.40 -6.24 25.16
CA GLN A 257 -3.16 -6.41 25.93
C GLN A 257 -2.40 -7.67 25.51
N LYS A 258 -3.08 -8.81 25.40
CA LYS A 258 -2.48 -10.08 24.95
C LYS A 258 -1.95 -9.98 23.50
N THR A 259 -2.68 -9.27 22.63
CA THR A 259 -2.29 -9.06 21.24
C THR A 259 -1.05 -8.19 21.15
N LEU A 260 -0.94 -7.16 21.98
CA LEU A 260 0.22 -6.27 22.06
C LEU A 260 1.47 -7.02 22.56
N GLU A 261 1.33 -7.82 23.61
CA GLU A 261 2.43 -8.65 24.14
C GLU A 261 2.90 -9.71 23.12
N SER A 262 1.95 -10.39 22.46
CA SER A 262 2.24 -11.38 21.43
C SER A 262 2.87 -10.75 20.18
N SER A 263 2.31 -9.62 19.72
CA SER A 263 2.82 -8.82 18.61
C SER A 263 4.24 -8.34 18.87
N GLY A 264 4.52 -7.80 20.05
CA GLY A 264 5.87 -7.34 20.40
C GLY A 264 6.92 -8.45 20.34
N LYS A 265 6.57 -9.68 20.76
CA LYS A 265 7.46 -10.85 20.63
C LYS A 265 7.62 -11.30 19.17
N ALA A 266 6.52 -11.35 18.42
CA ALA A 266 6.53 -11.74 17.01
C ALA A 266 7.35 -10.75 16.16
N TYR A 267 7.15 -9.45 16.38
CA TYR A 267 7.88 -8.38 15.70
C TYR A 267 9.39 -8.45 15.97
N LYS A 268 9.81 -8.60 17.24
CA LYS A 268 11.24 -8.77 17.58
C LYS A 268 11.86 -9.99 16.90
N ASN A 269 11.12 -11.08 16.78
CA ASN A 269 11.59 -12.28 16.07
C ASN A 269 11.66 -12.05 14.55
N ALA A 270 10.68 -11.38 13.97
CA ALA A 270 10.67 -11.00 12.55
C ALA A 270 11.81 -10.03 12.23
N GLU A 271 12.08 -9.06 13.09
CA GLU A 271 13.18 -8.11 12.99
C GLU A 271 14.53 -8.83 12.99
N LYS A 272 14.74 -9.76 13.95
CA LYS A 272 15.95 -10.61 13.99
C LYS A 272 16.12 -11.42 12.70
N LYS A 273 15.06 -12.07 12.21
CA LYS A 273 15.09 -12.85 10.96
C LYS A 273 15.40 -11.97 9.75
N THR A 274 14.82 -10.78 9.70
CA THR A 274 15.06 -9.80 8.62
C THR A 274 16.50 -9.32 8.64
N LYS A 275 17.05 -9.00 9.82
CA LYS A 275 18.46 -8.60 9.98
C LYS A 275 19.43 -9.71 9.55
N LEU A 276 19.11 -10.98 9.85
CA LEU A 276 19.91 -12.11 9.38
C LEU A 276 19.83 -12.26 7.86
N ALA A 277 18.63 -12.20 7.28
CA ALA A 277 18.44 -12.26 5.83
C ALA A 277 19.19 -11.13 5.08
N LEU A 278 19.17 -9.90 5.61
CA LEU A 278 19.94 -8.78 5.04
C LEU A 278 21.45 -9.04 5.09
N LYS A 279 21.96 -9.60 6.19
CA LYS A 279 23.39 -9.98 6.30
C LYS A 279 23.76 -11.08 5.31
N GLU A 280 22.93 -12.10 5.14
CA GLU A 280 23.15 -13.18 4.18
C GLU A 280 23.12 -12.67 2.73
N VAL A 281 22.19 -11.77 2.40
CA VAL A 281 22.12 -11.12 1.08
C VAL A 281 23.38 -10.29 0.82
N ALA A 282 23.84 -9.51 1.80
CA ALA A 282 25.08 -8.75 1.67
C ALA A 282 26.32 -9.65 1.50
N LEU A 283 26.42 -10.73 2.27
CA LEU A 283 27.53 -11.68 2.21
C LEU A 283 27.55 -12.44 0.88
N THR A 284 26.40 -12.95 0.42
CA THR A 284 26.30 -13.65 -0.87
C THR A 284 26.62 -12.72 -2.05
N SER A 285 26.14 -11.47 -2.02
CA SER A 285 26.49 -10.47 -3.03
C SER A 285 27.99 -10.17 -3.06
N SER A 286 28.63 -10.00 -1.90
CA SER A 286 30.08 -9.79 -1.78
C SER A 286 30.88 -10.97 -2.37
N ILE A 287 30.49 -12.21 -2.07
CA ILE A 287 31.13 -13.42 -2.60
C ILE A 287 31.01 -13.49 -4.13
N ILE A 288 29.82 -13.25 -4.66
CA ILE A 288 29.59 -13.32 -6.12
C ILE A 288 30.39 -12.21 -6.83
N LYS A 289 30.47 -11.01 -6.25
CA LYS A 289 31.28 -9.90 -6.79
C LYS A 289 32.79 -10.12 -6.72
N ALA A 290 33.26 -10.86 -5.72
CA ALA A 290 34.69 -11.16 -5.57
C ALA A 290 35.19 -12.12 -6.67
N ARG A 291 34.30 -12.90 -7.30
CA ARG A 291 34.65 -13.71 -8.46
C ARG A 291 34.83 -12.82 -9.68
N LYS A 292 36.04 -12.83 -10.27
CA LYS A 292 36.27 -12.26 -11.60
C LYS A 292 35.65 -13.19 -12.65
N THR A 293 34.55 -12.77 -13.23
CA THR A 293 33.96 -13.40 -14.41
C THR A 293 34.47 -12.71 -15.65
N PHE A 294 35.02 -13.48 -16.59
CA PHE A 294 35.43 -12.93 -17.88
C PHE A 294 34.24 -12.86 -18.83
N TRP A 295 34.19 -11.83 -19.69
CA TRP A 295 33.05 -11.62 -20.58
C TRP A 295 32.83 -12.78 -21.56
N PHE A 296 33.90 -13.50 -21.96
CA PHE A 296 33.83 -14.65 -22.86
C PHE A 296 33.19 -15.89 -22.23
N GLU A 297 33.09 -15.99 -20.89
CA GLU A 297 32.40 -17.10 -20.20
C GLU A 297 30.89 -17.14 -20.53
N LYS A 298 30.35 -16.09 -21.18
CA LYS A 298 28.95 -15.98 -21.62
C LYS A 298 28.64 -16.68 -22.93
N PHE A 299 29.66 -17.02 -23.71
CA PHE A 299 29.53 -17.47 -25.09
C PHE A 299 30.04 -18.92 -25.29
N LEU A 300 30.31 -19.63 -24.20
CA LEU A 300 30.58 -21.08 -24.12
C LEU A 300 29.31 -21.81 -23.68
#